data_AF-A0A938EM82-F1
#
_entry.id   AF-A0A938EM82-F1
#
_cell.length_a   1.000
_cell.length_b   1.000
_cell.length_c   1.000
_cell.angle_alpha   90.00
_cell.angle_beta   90.00
_cell.angle_gamma   90.00
#
_symmetry.space_group_name_H-M   'P 1'
#
loop_
_entity.id
_entity.type
_entity.pdbx_description
1 polymer ?
#
loop_
_entity_poly.entity_id
_entity_poly.type
_entity_poly.pdbx_seq_one_letter_code
_entity_poly.pdbx_strand_id
1 'polypeptide(L)'
;MLAPEKARALRDADGVTLDEALRRAGRDPEALGAEPERLARIGAFVELHVEQGRALIDLGAPIAVGTAILPHGRWRIDITGEPNHAGTTRMSDRRDPMLGLARLIDGAHREATERDSTSGPGGSAEPPLTGHAARATVGKIRCVPNAVNAIPAEVTGWLDARAEDEATLDA
;
A
#
# COMPACT_ATOMS: atom_id res chain seq x y z
N MET A 1 -3.11 17.71 0.16
CA MET A 1 -2.07 17.62 1.21
C MET A 1 -2.75 17.51 2.57
N LEU A 2 -2.25 16.70 3.50
CA LEU A 2 -2.88 16.50 4.82
C LEU A 2 -2.60 17.73 5.72
N ALA A 3 -3.63 18.28 6.36
CA ALA A 3 -3.45 19.40 7.31
C ALA A 3 -2.62 18.96 8.54
N PRO A 4 -1.72 19.81 9.07
CA PRO A 4 -0.87 19.46 10.22
C PRO A 4 -1.64 18.96 11.44
N GLU A 5 -2.79 19.55 11.74
CA GLU A 5 -3.66 19.15 12.86
C GLU A 5 -4.16 17.72 12.66
N LYS A 6 -4.55 17.38 11.42
CA LYS A 6 -4.99 16.04 11.06
C LYS A 6 -3.84 15.04 11.09
N ALA A 7 -2.64 15.45 10.66
CA ALA A 7 -1.44 14.61 10.73
C ALA A 7 -1.06 14.28 12.18
N ARG A 8 -1.08 15.27 13.07
CA ARG A 8 -0.77 15.10 14.50
C ARG A 8 -1.69 14.11 15.21
N ALA A 9 -2.95 14.04 14.79
CA ALA A 9 -3.93 13.12 15.35
C ALA A 9 -3.85 11.68 14.81
N LEU A 10 -3.04 11.41 13.78
CA LEU A 10 -2.83 10.05 13.27
C LEU A 10 -2.19 9.19 14.35
N ARG A 11 -2.64 7.94 14.44
CA ARG A 11 -2.17 6.96 15.43
C ARG A 11 -1.41 5.82 14.77
N ASP A 12 -0.38 5.34 15.43
CA ASP A 12 0.30 4.09 15.08
C ASP A 12 -0.50 2.86 15.54
N ALA A 13 0.10 1.67 15.40
CA ALA A 13 -0.54 0.40 15.76
C ALA A 13 -0.77 0.24 17.27
N ASP A 14 0.00 0.92 18.11
CA ASP A 14 -0.12 0.91 19.58
C ASP A 14 -1.04 2.03 20.09
N GLY A 15 -1.62 2.79 19.16
CA GLY A 15 -2.53 3.90 19.47
C GLY A 15 -1.81 5.20 19.83
N VAL A 16 -0.48 5.28 19.69
CA VAL A 16 0.30 6.50 19.95
C VAL A 16 0.09 7.48 18.81
N THR A 17 -0.24 8.71 19.14
CA THR A 17 -0.40 9.79 18.16
C THR A 17 0.94 10.28 17.61
N LEU A 18 0.96 10.81 16.39
CA LEU A 18 2.15 11.45 15.83
C LEU A 18 2.65 12.60 16.73
N ASP A 19 1.73 13.34 17.34
CA ASP A 19 2.05 14.37 18.32
C ASP A 19 2.83 13.81 19.53
N GLU A 20 2.32 12.74 20.17
CA GLU A 20 3.00 12.08 21.28
C GLU A 20 4.37 11.55 20.86
N ALA A 21 4.48 10.96 19.67
CA ALA A 21 5.73 10.46 19.12
C ALA A 21 6.77 11.60 18.92
N LEU A 22 6.35 12.74 18.38
CA LEU A 22 7.21 13.92 18.21
C LEU A 22 7.69 14.46 19.56
N ARG A 23 6.78 14.61 20.54
CA ARG A 23 7.16 15.08 21.89
C ARG A 23 8.14 14.12 22.57
N ARG A 24 7.91 12.81 22.46
CA ARG A 24 8.83 11.78 22.98
C ARG A 24 10.21 11.86 22.34
N ALA A 25 10.28 12.22 21.05
CA ALA A 25 11.53 12.45 20.33
C ALA A 25 12.16 13.83 20.60
N GLY A 26 11.61 14.64 21.51
CA GLY A 26 12.10 16.00 21.81
C GLY A 26 11.84 17.00 20.69
N ARG A 27 10.82 16.76 19.85
CA ARG A 27 10.39 17.66 18.77
C ARG A 27 9.11 18.39 19.15
N ASP A 28 8.98 19.64 18.70
CA ASP A 28 7.75 20.42 18.84
C ASP A 28 6.74 20.01 17.77
N PRO A 29 5.57 19.45 18.15
CA PRO A 29 4.53 19.12 17.18
C PRO A 29 3.94 20.33 16.46
N GLU A 30 3.95 21.53 17.05
CA GLU A 30 3.44 22.75 16.40
C GLU A 30 4.34 23.22 15.25
N ALA A 31 5.60 22.79 15.23
CA ALA A 31 6.52 23.06 14.13
C ALA A 31 6.26 22.15 12.90
N LEU A 32 5.30 21.22 12.98
CA LEU A 32 4.95 20.34 11.87
C LEU A 32 4.21 21.13 10.77
N GLY A 33 4.79 21.17 9.58
CA GLY A 33 4.17 21.82 8.43
C GLY A 33 5.17 22.19 7.35
N ALA A 34 4.68 22.79 6.27
CA ALA A 34 5.56 23.38 5.28
C ALA A 34 6.23 24.64 5.86
N GLU A 35 7.50 24.85 5.50
CA GLU A 35 8.24 26.10 5.77
C GLU A 35 8.48 26.84 4.45
N PRO A 36 7.56 27.72 4.00
CA PRO A 36 7.61 28.32 2.67
C PRO A 36 8.91 29.10 2.40
N GLU A 37 9.42 29.83 3.39
CA GLU A 37 10.68 30.56 3.28
C GLU A 37 11.87 29.63 3.07
N ARG A 38 11.88 28.45 3.72
CA ARG A 38 12.93 27.46 3.54
C ARG A 38 12.83 26.82 2.15
N LEU A 39 11.63 26.45 1.73
CA LEU A 39 11.37 25.87 0.41
C LEU A 39 11.73 26.85 -0.72
N ALA A 40 11.47 28.14 -0.55
CA ALA A 40 11.81 29.18 -1.52
C ALA A 40 13.32 29.32 -1.76
N ARG A 41 14.17 28.83 -0.86
CA ARG A 41 15.64 28.82 -1.01
C ARG A 41 16.17 27.61 -1.78
N ILE A 42 15.32 26.65 -2.15
CA ILE A 42 15.72 25.42 -2.85
C ILE A 42 15.46 25.59 -4.34
N GLY A 43 16.52 25.73 -5.14
CA GLY A 43 16.42 25.83 -6.60
C GLY A 43 16.31 24.48 -7.33
N ALA A 44 16.84 23.41 -6.73
CA ALA A 44 16.76 22.05 -7.24
C ALA A 44 16.91 21.03 -6.09
N PHE A 45 16.33 19.85 -6.26
CA PHE A 45 16.48 18.70 -5.36
C PHE A 45 16.95 17.50 -6.19
N VAL A 46 18.02 16.85 -5.75
CA VAL A 46 18.56 15.63 -6.37
C VAL A 46 18.67 14.58 -5.28
N GLU A 47 18.03 13.43 -5.50
CA GLU A 47 18.07 12.29 -4.60
C GLU A 47 18.80 11.14 -5.26
N LEU A 48 19.89 10.66 -4.63
CA LEU A 48 20.52 9.39 -4.99
C LEU A 48 19.86 8.30 -4.16
N HIS A 49 19.26 7.32 -4.83
CA HIS A 49 18.58 6.21 -4.19
C HIS A 49 18.93 4.89 -4.88
N VAL A 50 18.96 3.80 -4.11
CA VAL A 50 19.05 2.45 -4.68
C VAL A 50 17.74 2.09 -5.38
N GLU A 51 17.77 1.28 -6.43
CA GLU A 51 16.58 0.96 -7.24
C GLU A 51 15.45 0.27 -6.44
N GLN A 52 15.80 -0.51 -5.41
CA GLN A 52 14.88 -1.39 -4.65
C GLN A 52 14.14 -2.44 -5.50
N GLY A 53 14.55 -2.62 -6.76
CA GLY A 53 14.05 -3.61 -7.71
C GLY A 53 15.18 -4.40 -8.37
N ARG A 54 14.96 -4.81 -9.62
CA ARG A 54 15.94 -5.55 -10.45
C ARG A 54 16.08 -5.00 -11.88
N ALA A 55 15.44 -3.89 -12.22
CA ALA A 55 15.50 -3.33 -13.57
C ALA A 55 16.91 -2.86 -13.94
N LEU A 56 17.69 -2.35 -12.98
CA LEU A 56 19.03 -1.81 -13.22
C LEU A 56 20.05 -2.91 -13.56
N ILE A 57 19.92 -4.10 -12.97
CA ILE A 57 20.82 -5.21 -13.31
C ILE A 57 20.58 -5.69 -14.75
N ASP A 58 19.32 -5.65 -15.20
CA ASP A 58 18.92 -6.04 -16.56
C ASP A 58 19.37 -5.01 -17.62
N LEU A 59 19.61 -3.76 -17.23
CA LEU A 59 20.13 -2.69 -18.09
C LEU A 59 21.63 -2.80 -18.41
N GLY A 60 22.39 -3.63 -17.67
CA GLY A 60 23.85 -3.70 -17.80
C GLY A 60 24.58 -2.39 -17.46
N ALA A 61 23.92 -1.47 -16.74
CA ALA A 61 24.44 -0.16 -16.36
C ALA A 61 24.46 0.00 -14.83
N PRO A 62 25.48 0.65 -14.25
CA PRO A 62 25.56 0.84 -12.80
C PRO A 62 24.67 1.99 -12.27
N ILE A 63 24.17 2.85 -13.16
CA ILE A 63 23.39 4.05 -12.82
C ILE A 63 22.28 4.23 -13.88
N ALA A 64 21.09 4.62 -13.42
CA ALA A 64 19.98 5.06 -14.27
C ALA A 64 19.37 6.36 -13.75
N VAL A 65 18.66 7.08 -14.62
CA VAL A 65 17.91 8.29 -14.26
C VAL A 65 16.46 7.87 -13.97
N GLY A 66 15.99 8.09 -12.74
CA GLY A 66 14.58 7.91 -12.41
C GLY A 66 13.72 8.97 -13.08
N THR A 67 12.76 8.55 -13.91
CA THR A 67 11.92 9.46 -14.71
C THR A 67 10.58 9.76 -14.05
N ALA A 68 10.07 8.85 -13.22
CA ALA A 68 8.80 8.99 -12.53
C ALA A 68 8.78 8.20 -11.21
N ILE A 69 7.90 8.62 -10.30
CA ILE A 69 7.44 7.82 -9.16
C ILE A 69 5.98 7.50 -9.44
N LEU A 70 5.62 6.22 -9.41
CA LEU A 70 4.25 5.81 -9.73
C LEU A 70 3.23 6.41 -8.75
N PRO A 71 2.09 6.90 -9.27
CA PRO A 71 0.88 7.02 -8.47
C PRO A 71 0.65 5.75 -7.67
N HIS A 72 0.35 5.92 -6.38
CA HIS A 72 0.06 4.79 -5.50
C HIS A 72 -1.05 5.15 -4.51
N GLY A 73 -1.90 4.16 -4.27
CA GLY A 73 -2.97 4.22 -3.30
C GLY A 73 -2.75 3.17 -2.20
N ARG A 74 -3.23 3.50 -1.00
CA ARG A 74 -3.25 2.57 0.13
C ARG A 74 -4.63 2.55 0.75
N TRP A 75 -5.22 1.37 0.81
CA TRP A 75 -6.56 1.16 1.36
C TRP A 75 -6.50 0.21 2.55
N ARG A 76 -7.26 0.54 3.58
CA ARG A 76 -7.59 -0.36 4.68
C ARG A 76 -8.99 -0.91 4.41
N ILE A 77 -9.11 -2.22 4.34
CA ILE A 77 -10.37 -2.91 4.12
C ILE A 77 -10.70 -3.75 5.35
N ASP A 78 -11.74 -3.36 6.08
CA ASP A 78 -12.25 -4.09 7.23
C ASP A 78 -13.46 -4.93 6.78
N ILE A 79 -13.41 -6.24 7.02
CA ILE A 79 -14.48 -7.19 6.70
C ILE A 79 -14.91 -7.87 8.00
N THR A 80 -16.17 -7.70 8.37
CA THR A 80 -16.77 -8.28 9.58
C THR A 80 -17.51 -9.57 9.26
N GLY A 81 -17.49 -10.51 10.19
CA GLY A 81 -18.24 -11.76 10.14
C GLY A 81 -18.88 -12.10 11.48
N GLU A 82 -19.16 -13.39 11.69
CA GLU A 82 -19.77 -13.88 12.93
C GLU A 82 -18.85 -14.90 13.61
N PRO A 83 -18.25 -14.56 14.77
CA PRO A 83 -17.32 -15.45 15.43
C PRO A 83 -18.03 -16.66 16.02
N ASN A 84 -17.51 -17.85 15.75
CA ASN A 84 -18.05 -19.10 16.28
C ASN A 84 -16.98 -20.19 16.27
N HIS A 85 -17.24 -21.34 16.90
CA HIS A 85 -16.27 -22.42 16.99
C HIS A 85 -16.11 -23.15 15.64
N ALA A 86 -14.88 -23.26 15.15
CA ALA A 86 -14.60 -23.79 13.80
C ALA A 86 -14.88 -25.28 13.65
N GLY A 87 -14.96 -26.05 14.75
CA GLY A 87 -15.27 -27.48 14.70
C GLY A 87 -16.77 -27.81 14.79
N THR A 88 -17.58 -26.94 15.37
CA THR A 88 -18.99 -27.26 15.70
C THR A 88 -20.00 -26.44 14.89
N THR A 89 -19.57 -25.32 14.30
CA THR A 89 -20.42 -24.51 13.43
C THR A 89 -20.53 -25.16 12.05
N ARG A 90 -21.75 -25.51 11.62
CA ARG A 90 -22.02 -26.08 10.30
C ARG A 90 -21.59 -25.11 9.20
N MET A 91 -21.11 -25.63 8.07
CA MET A 91 -20.64 -24.80 6.95
C MET A 91 -21.73 -23.84 6.41
N SER A 92 -22.99 -24.28 6.39
CA SER A 92 -24.15 -23.48 5.96
C SER A 92 -24.43 -22.26 6.84
N ASP A 93 -24.00 -22.29 8.09
CA ASP A 93 -24.36 -21.30 9.10
C ASP A 93 -23.25 -20.26 9.29
N ARG A 94 -22.12 -20.40 8.58
CA ARG A 94 -20.95 -19.55 8.76
C ARG A 94 -21.10 -18.21 8.06
N ARG A 95 -20.67 -17.16 8.75
CA ARG A 95 -20.35 -15.85 8.16
C ARG A 95 -18.87 -15.59 8.35
N ASP A 96 -18.07 -16.30 7.56
CA ASP A 96 -16.61 -16.26 7.67
C ASP A 96 -16.02 -15.11 6.85
N PRO A 97 -15.44 -14.08 7.49
CA PRO A 97 -14.93 -12.91 6.78
C PRO A 97 -13.59 -13.19 6.06
N MET A 98 -12.88 -14.28 6.39
CA MET A 98 -11.64 -14.65 5.68
C MET A 98 -11.87 -14.96 4.21
N LEU A 99 -13.02 -15.53 3.86
CA LEU A 99 -13.34 -15.82 2.47
C LEU A 99 -13.52 -14.54 1.66
N GLY A 100 -14.07 -13.48 2.28
CA GLY A 100 -14.16 -12.16 1.66
C GLY A 100 -12.78 -11.56 1.40
N LEU A 101 -11.89 -11.63 2.40
CA LEU A 101 -10.52 -11.13 2.26
C LEU A 101 -9.72 -11.92 1.21
N ALA A 102 -9.83 -13.26 1.19
CA ALA A 102 -9.15 -14.09 0.21
C ALA A 102 -9.57 -13.75 -1.23
N ARG A 103 -10.87 -13.51 -1.47
CA ARG A 103 -11.38 -13.07 -2.77
C ARG A 103 -10.89 -11.68 -3.14
N LEU A 104 -10.78 -10.78 -2.18
CA LEU A 104 -10.20 -9.45 -2.41
C LEU A 104 -8.73 -9.55 -2.82
N ILE A 105 -7.95 -10.38 -2.14
CA ILE A 105 -6.53 -10.59 -2.45
C ILE A 105 -6.37 -11.17 -3.86
N ASP A 106 -7.11 -12.22 -4.18
CA ASP A 106 -7.11 -12.84 -5.51
C ASP A 106 -7.55 -11.87 -6.60
N GLY A 107 -8.66 -11.16 -6.37
CA GLY A 107 -9.19 -10.15 -7.29
C GLY A 107 -8.19 -9.03 -7.56
N ALA A 108 -7.60 -8.46 -6.51
CA ALA A 108 -6.60 -7.40 -6.66
C ALA A 108 -5.36 -7.87 -7.43
N HIS A 109 -4.89 -9.10 -7.19
CA HIS A 109 -3.77 -9.67 -7.93
C HIS A 109 -4.11 -9.88 -9.41
N ARG A 110 -5.31 -10.42 -9.71
CA ARG A 110 -5.76 -10.64 -11.09
C ARG A 110 -5.89 -9.31 -11.84
N GLU A 111 -6.57 -8.33 -11.27
CA GLU A 111 -6.75 -7.01 -11.87
C GLU A 111 -5.42 -6.34 -12.20
N ALA A 112 -4.45 -6.38 -11.26
CA ALA A 112 -3.13 -5.85 -11.51
C ALA A 112 -2.40 -6.59 -12.63
N THR A 113 -2.51 -7.92 -12.68
CA THR A 113 -1.88 -8.74 -13.74
C THR A 113 -2.46 -8.46 -15.12
N GLU A 114 -3.79 -8.30 -15.22
CA GLU A 114 -4.49 -7.96 -16.46
C GLU A 114 -4.08 -6.57 -16.97
N ARG A 115 -3.87 -5.62 -16.05
CA ARG A 115 -3.46 -4.24 -16.37
C ARG A 115 -1.95 -4.10 -16.60
N ASP A 116 -1.15 -4.96 -16.00
CA ASP A 116 0.29 -5.09 -16.30
C ASP A 116 0.50 -5.56 -17.75
N SER A 117 -0.32 -6.50 -18.21
CA SER A 117 -0.20 -7.11 -19.54
C SER A 117 -0.71 -6.23 -20.70
N THR A 118 -1.41 -5.13 -20.43
CA THR A 118 -2.07 -4.31 -21.47
C THR A 118 -1.27 -3.08 -21.92
N SER A 119 -0.08 -2.85 -21.36
CA SER A 119 0.78 -1.71 -21.71
C SER A 119 1.83 -2.03 -22.80
N GLY A 120 1.39 -2.26 -24.04
CA GLY A 120 2.24 -2.18 -25.23
C GLY A 120 1.88 -3.12 -26.41
N PRO A 121 1.71 -2.62 -27.65
CA PRO A 121 1.52 -3.47 -28.84
C PRO A 121 2.87 -4.02 -29.30
N GLY A 122 3.22 -5.24 -28.91
CA GLY A 122 4.39 -5.92 -29.46
C GLY A 122 4.76 -7.18 -28.71
N GLY A 123 4.47 -8.34 -29.30
CA GLY A 123 4.89 -9.66 -28.81
C GLY A 123 6.39 -9.90 -28.92
N SER A 124 7.23 -8.99 -28.43
CA SER A 124 8.64 -9.24 -28.17
C SER A 124 8.82 -9.85 -26.79
N ALA A 125 9.66 -10.87 -26.69
CA ALA A 125 9.99 -11.59 -25.44
C ALA A 125 10.77 -10.75 -24.40
N GLU A 126 10.92 -9.45 -24.65
CA GLU A 126 11.64 -8.49 -23.84
C GLU A 126 10.60 -7.53 -23.22
N PRO A 127 10.44 -7.51 -21.89
CA PRO A 127 9.55 -6.54 -21.25
C PRO A 127 10.05 -5.12 -21.57
N PRO A 128 9.17 -4.18 -21.93
CA PRO A 128 9.60 -2.83 -22.26
C PRO A 128 10.34 -2.21 -21.08
N LEU A 129 11.49 -1.61 -21.35
CA LEU A 129 12.27 -0.80 -20.39
C LEU A 129 11.46 0.41 -19.86
N THR A 130 10.37 0.75 -20.56
CA THR A 130 9.45 1.84 -20.27
C THR A 130 8.03 1.36 -20.53
N GLY A 131 7.35 0.95 -19.47
CA GLY A 131 5.93 0.57 -19.44
C GLY A 131 5.57 0.32 -17.99
N HIS A 132 4.82 1.21 -17.38
CA HIS A 132 4.61 1.15 -15.93
C HIS A 132 3.42 0.27 -15.59
N ALA A 133 3.70 -1.03 -15.60
CA ALA A 133 2.91 -2.11 -15.03
C ALA A 133 2.08 -1.72 -13.79
N ALA A 134 0.78 -2.02 -13.81
CA ALA A 134 -0.05 -1.98 -12.61
C ALA A 134 0.45 -3.02 -11.59
N ARG A 135 0.43 -2.66 -10.31
CA ARG A 135 0.86 -3.53 -9.19
C ARG A 135 -0.16 -3.45 -8.08
N ALA A 136 -0.49 -4.57 -7.47
CA ALA A 136 -1.35 -4.63 -6.30
C ALA A 136 -0.80 -5.64 -5.31
N THR A 137 -0.80 -5.30 -4.02
CA THR A 137 -0.28 -6.17 -2.97
C THR A 137 -1.05 -5.94 -1.67
N VAL A 138 -1.61 -7.01 -1.11
CA VAL A 138 -2.11 -7.02 0.28
C VAL A 138 -1.01 -7.57 1.17
N GLY A 139 -0.14 -6.67 1.65
CA GLY A 139 1.07 -7.06 2.40
C GLY A 139 0.87 -7.18 3.91
N LYS A 140 -0.25 -6.66 4.44
CA LYS A 140 -0.57 -6.68 5.87
C LYS A 140 -1.99 -7.18 6.07
N ILE A 141 -2.14 -8.12 6.99
CA ILE A 141 -3.43 -8.69 7.39
C ILE A 141 -3.51 -8.72 8.91
N ARG A 142 -4.68 -8.39 9.45
CA ARG A 142 -5.03 -8.58 10.85
C ARG A 142 -6.28 -9.46 10.91
N CYS A 143 -6.23 -10.51 11.71
CA CYS A 143 -7.36 -11.39 11.97
C CYS A 143 -7.76 -11.25 13.43
N VAL A 144 -9.06 -11.26 13.74
CA VAL A 144 -9.56 -11.23 15.11
C VAL A 144 -10.56 -12.37 15.29
N PRO A 145 -10.36 -13.30 16.25
CA PRO A 145 -9.32 -13.31 17.29
C PRO A 145 -7.97 -13.90 16.86
N ASN A 146 -7.80 -14.30 15.59
CA ASN A 146 -6.60 -15.00 15.10
C ASN A 146 -6.32 -16.36 15.75
N ALA A 147 -7.37 -17.12 16.05
CA ALA A 147 -7.26 -18.49 16.58
C ALA A 147 -7.54 -19.52 15.48
N VAL A 148 -6.73 -20.58 15.42
CA VAL A 148 -6.84 -21.64 14.40
C VAL A 148 -8.20 -22.38 14.42
N ASN A 149 -8.86 -22.41 15.57
CA ASN A 149 -10.11 -23.13 15.82
C ASN A 149 -11.33 -22.22 15.97
N ALA A 150 -11.25 -20.96 15.53
CA ALA A 150 -12.37 -20.02 15.57
C ALA A 150 -12.63 -19.41 14.19
N ILE A 151 -13.92 -19.27 13.85
CA ILE A 151 -14.34 -18.38 12.76
C ILE A 151 -14.03 -16.95 13.21
N PRO A 152 -13.34 -16.12 12.39
CA PRO A 152 -13.01 -14.76 12.79
C PRO A 152 -14.23 -13.86 12.90
N ALA A 153 -14.20 -12.94 13.87
CA ALA A 153 -15.15 -11.84 13.97
C ALA A 153 -14.87 -10.74 12.94
N GLU A 154 -13.60 -10.47 12.67
CA GLU A 154 -13.15 -9.40 11.78
C GLU A 154 -11.82 -9.77 11.15
N VAL A 155 -11.65 -9.36 9.90
CA VAL A 155 -10.37 -9.39 9.20
C VAL A 155 -10.13 -8.05 8.53
N THR A 156 -8.92 -7.53 8.69
CA THR A 156 -8.48 -6.29 8.03
C THR A 156 -7.36 -6.62 7.06
N GLY A 157 -7.50 -6.21 5.79
CA GLY A 157 -6.41 -6.20 4.81
C GLY A 157 -5.95 -4.78 4.50
N TRP A 158 -4.66 -4.60 4.21
CA TRP A 158 -4.13 -3.36 3.66
C TRP A 158 -3.59 -3.57 2.25
N LEU A 159 -4.27 -2.97 1.28
CA LEU A 159 -3.90 -2.99 -0.13
C LEU A 159 -2.97 -1.80 -0.42
N ASP A 160 -1.79 -2.06 -0.99
CA ASP A 160 -0.98 -1.08 -1.71
C ASP A 160 -1.15 -1.37 -3.20
N ALA A 161 -1.61 -0.41 -3.98
CA ALA A 161 -1.69 -0.52 -5.43
C ALA A 161 -1.02 0.66 -6.10
N ARG A 162 -0.44 0.42 -7.28
CA ARG A 162 0.31 1.38 -8.08
C ARG A 162 -0.01 1.19 -9.55
N ALA A 163 -0.01 2.27 -10.31
CA ALA A 163 -0.22 2.23 -11.76
C ALA A 163 0.59 3.33 -12.45
N GLU A 164 0.63 3.31 -13.77
CA GLU A 164 1.29 4.33 -14.59
C GLU A 164 0.73 5.74 -14.38
N ASP A 165 -0.59 5.84 -14.24
CA ASP A 165 -1.31 7.08 -14.06
C ASP A 165 -2.44 6.95 -13.02
N GLU A 166 -2.94 8.10 -12.55
CA GLU A 166 -4.01 8.16 -11.55
C GLU A 166 -5.33 7.55 -12.07
N ALA A 167 -5.63 7.71 -13.37
CA ALA A 167 -6.87 7.18 -13.94
C ALA A 167 -6.92 5.64 -13.88
N THR A 168 -5.78 4.99 -14.17
CA THR A 168 -5.62 3.54 -14.09
C THR A 168 -5.62 3.04 -12.64
N LEU A 169 -5.08 3.83 -11.71
CA LEU A 169 -5.08 3.53 -10.29
C LEU A 169 -6.49 3.61 -9.66
N ASP A 170 -7.29 4.60 -10.08
CA ASP A 170 -8.61 4.88 -9.50
C ASP A 170 -9.73 4.01 -10.07
N ALA A 171 -9.55 3.44 -11.27
CA ALA A 171 -10.55 2.64 -11.98
C ALA A 171 -10.58 1.17 -11.54
#